data_AF-A0A368NZ82-F1
#
_entry.id   AF-A0A368NZ82-F1
#
_cell.length_a   1.000
_cell.length_b   1.000
_cell.length_c   1.000
_cell.angle_alpha   90.00
_cell.angle_beta   90.00
_cell.angle_gamma   90.00
#
_symmetry.space_group_name_H-M   'P 1'
#
loop_
_entity.id
_entity.type
_entity.pdbx_description
1 polymer ?
#
loop_
_entity_poly.entity_id
_entity_poly.type
_entity_poly.pdbx_seq_one_letter_code
_entity_poly.pdbx_strand_id
1 'polypeptide(L)'
;MSDSILRYVPTDPLWQPSPADARKAISLLKSIAPEADDVGPIFEDKVTFYDPGQNWLGVECSSCGADAEKWWGDAMDIAYASEFTSLTVEAPCCGTTVSLNNLRYLWPAAFGRFAIEARNPNIADTSEEQDQQIADCLGTTLRKMWVRV
;
A
#
# COMPACT_ATOMS: atom_id res chain seq x y z
N MET A 1 4.06 12.96 -19.85
CA MET A 1 3.95 13.37 -18.43
C MET A 1 3.68 12.10 -17.66
N SER A 2 4.42 11.87 -16.57
CA SER A 2 4.20 10.70 -15.69
C SER A 2 3.04 11.03 -14.76
N ASP A 3 2.18 10.05 -14.51
CA ASP A 3 1.04 10.23 -13.61
C ASP A 3 1.48 10.04 -12.16
N SER A 4 0.86 10.78 -11.24
CA SER A 4 0.98 10.56 -9.80
C SER A 4 -0.32 9.98 -9.27
N ILE A 5 -0.23 9.01 -8.36
CA ILE A 5 -1.39 8.40 -7.72
C ILE A 5 -1.19 8.48 -6.21
N LEU A 6 -2.15 9.10 -5.52
CA LEU A 6 -2.29 9.00 -4.07
C LEU A 6 -3.14 7.76 -3.77
N ARG A 7 -2.56 6.79 -3.07
CA ARG A 7 -3.16 5.48 -2.79
C ARG A 7 -3.21 5.22 -1.30
N TYR A 8 -4.34 4.70 -0.83
CA TYR A 8 -4.49 4.19 0.53
C TYR A 8 -4.82 2.71 0.50
N VAL A 9 -4.03 1.90 1.21
CA VAL A 9 -4.19 0.45 1.31
C VAL A 9 -4.34 0.05 2.78
N PRO A 10 -5.32 -0.77 3.18
CA PRO A 10 -5.41 -1.33 4.52
C PRO A 10 -4.12 -2.03 4.93
N THR A 11 -3.70 -1.85 6.19
CA THR A 11 -2.47 -2.50 6.68
C THR A 11 -2.61 -4.01 6.87
N ASP A 12 -3.83 -4.50 7.05
CA ASP A 12 -4.16 -5.92 6.97
C ASP A 12 -4.44 -6.30 5.51
N PRO A 13 -3.57 -7.11 4.86
CA PRO A 13 -3.71 -7.41 3.45
C PRO A 13 -4.99 -8.16 3.08
N LEU A 14 -5.59 -8.90 4.01
CA LEU A 14 -6.78 -9.72 3.75
C LEU A 14 -8.09 -8.95 3.88
N TRP A 15 -8.04 -7.78 4.51
CA TRP A 15 -9.20 -6.97 4.84
C TRP A 15 -9.82 -6.32 3.59
N GLN A 16 -11.15 -6.22 3.57
CA GLN A 16 -11.91 -5.45 2.60
C GLN A 16 -13.09 -4.73 3.28
N PRO A 17 -13.47 -3.52 2.82
CA PRO A 17 -14.61 -2.81 3.37
C PRO A 17 -15.94 -3.32 2.84
N SER A 18 -17.02 -2.92 3.51
CA SER A 18 -18.34 -2.95 2.88
C SER A 18 -18.40 -1.94 1.72
N PRO A 19 -19.24 -2.16 0.68
CA PRO A 19 -19.43 -1.18 -0.38
C PRO A 19 -19.91 0.19 0.12
N ALA A 20 -20.59 0.25 1.28
CA ALA A 20 -21.05 1.50 1.86
C ALA A 20 -19.89 2.31 2.46
N ASP A 21 -18.97 1.65 3.16
CA ASP A 21 -17.83 2.29 3.80
C ASP A 21 -16.79 2.73 2.77
N ALA A 22 -16.56 1.91 1.73
CA ALA A 22 -15.76 2.32 0.57
C ALA A 22 -16.29 3.62 -0.06
N ARG A 23 -17.61 3.72 -0.28
CA ARG A 23 -18.24 4.93 -0.83
C ARG A 23 -18.02 6.16 0.06
N LYS A 24 -18.11 6.03 1.38
CA LYS A 24 -17.84 7.14 2.31
C LYS A 24 -16.40 7.64 2.17
N ALA A 25 -15.44 6.72 2.18
CA ALA A 25 -14.03 7.03 2.06
C ALA A 25 -13.70 7.70 0.71
N ILE A 26 -14.27 7.21 -0.40
CA ILE A 26 -14.13 7.82 -1.73
C ILE A 26 -14.73 9.22 -1.77
N SER A 27 -15.92 9.43 -1.21
CA SER A 27 -16.55 10.75 -1.15
C SER A 27 -15.70 11.75 -0.37
N LEU A 28 -15.08 11.32 0.73
CA LEU A 28 -14.15 12.14 1.49
C LEU A 28 -12.89 12.46 0.66
N LEU A 29 -12.26 11.45 0.05
CA LEU A 29 -11.06 11.65 -0.77
C LEU A 29 -11.33 12.61 -1.96
N LYS A 30 -12.51 12.52 -2.59
CA LYS A 30 -12.94 13.48 -3.63
C LYS A 30 -13.08 14.91 -3.10
N SER A 31 -13.48 15.09 -1.84
CA SER A 31 -13.56 16.43 -1.25
C SER A 31 -12.19 17.00 -0.90
N ILE A 32 -11.20 16.14 -0.61
CA ILE A 32 -9.82 16.50 -0.32
C ILE A 32 -9.05 16.84 -1.61
N ALA A 33 -9.25 16.04 -2.66
CA ALA A 33 -8.61 16.20 -3.96
C ALA A 33 -9.66 16.46 -5.07
N PRO A 34 -10.32 17.63 -5.08
CA PRO A 34 -11.40 17.93 -6.02
C PRO A 34 -10.95 18.06 -7.48
N GLU A 35 -9.64 18.28 -7.70
CA GLU A 35 -9.02 18.41 -9.02
C GLU A 35 -8.37 17.11 -9.51
N ALA A 36 -8.57 15.99 -8.80
CA ALA A 36 -8.13 14.68 -9.26
C ALA A 36 -8.80 14.30 -10.59
N ASP A 37 -8.03 13.69 -11.49
CA ASP A 37 -8.54 13.17 -12.76
C ASP A 37 -9.60 12.08 -12.52
N ASP A 38 -9.35 11.21 -11.54
CA ASP A 38 -10.26 10.15 -11.11
C ASP A 38 -10.02 9.82 -9.64
N VAL A 39 -11.09 9.41 -8.94
CA VAL A 39 -11.02 8.89 -7.58
C VAL A 39 -11.96 7.69 -7.44
N GLY A 40 -11.41 6.54 -7.09
CA GLY A 40 -12.15 5.29 -7.06
C GLY A 40 -11.57 4.23 -6.13
N PRO A 41 -12.33 3.16 -5.86
CA PRO A 41 -11.85 1.99 -5.16
C PRO A 41 -11.23 0.99 -6.14
N ILE A 42 -10.28 0.20 -5.62
CA ILE A 42 -9.83 -1.04 -6.23
C ILE A 42 -10.24 -2.18 -5.30
N PHE A 43 -10.89 -3.19 -5.86
CA PHE A 43 -11.22 -4.44 -5.18
C PHE A 43 -10.52 -5.58 -5.89
N GLU A 44 -9.75 -6.36 -5.14
CA GLU A 44 -9.02 -7.51 -5.64
C GLU A 44 -9.56 -8.78 -4.99
N ASP A 45 -9.71 -9.84 -5.79
CA ASP A 45 -10.13 -11.14 -5.27
C ASP A 45 -9.06 -11.70 -4.30
N LYS A 46 -7.79 -11.45 -4.61
CA LYS A 46 -6.58 -11.97 -3.95
C LYS A 46 -5.71 -10.82 -3.46
N VAL A 47 -4.79 -11.13 -2.53
CA VAL A 47 -3.84 -10.12 -2.07
C VAL A 47 -2.96 -9.71 -3.25
N THR A 48 -2.85 -8.41 -3.49
CA THR A 48 -1.99 -7.84 -4.54
C THR A 48 -0.89 -7.00 -3.90
N PHE A 49 0.29 -7.02 -4.50
CA PHE A 49 1.36 -6.10 -4.15
C PHE A 49 1.17 -4.77 -4.89
N TYR A 50 1.04 -3.69 -4.14
CA TYR A 50 1.02 -2.33 -4.64
C TYR A 50 2.43 -1.76 -4.54
N ASP A 51 3.08 -1.58 -5.68
CA ASP A 51 4.42 -1.02 -5.77
C ASP A 51 4.38 0.52 -5.86
N PRO A 52 5.45 1.21 -5.43
CA PRO A 52 5.57 2.67 -5.54
C PRO A 52 5.90 3.15 -6.97
N GLY A 53 6.01 2.25 -7.95
CA GLY A 53 6.35 2.56 -9.33
C GLY A 53 7.76 3.13 -9.46
N GLN A 54 7.89 4.21 -10.22
CA GLN A 54 9.15 4.94 -10.42
C GLN A 54 9.72 5.54 -9.11
N ASN A 55 8.94 5.57 -8.03
CA ASN A 55 9.43 5.99 -6.71
C ASN A 55 10.19 4.87 -5.98
N TRP A 56 10.35 3.66 -6.54
CA TRP A 56 11.13 2.61 -5.89
C TRP A 56 12.56 3.06 -5.58
N LEU A 57 12.99 2.88 -4.33
CA LEU A 57 14.35 3.21 -3.87
C LEU A 57 15.04 2.05 -3.13
N GLY A 58 14.29 1.01 -2.80
CA GLY A 58 14.79 -0.19 -2.13
C GLY A 58 14.01 -0.58 -0.89
N VAL A 59 14.47 -1.67 -0.29
CA VAL A 59 13.80 -2.34 0.83
C VAL A 59 14.84 -2.85 1.83
N GLU A 60 14.55 -2.64 3.11
CA GLU A 60 15.39 -3.07 4.22
C GLU A 60 14.66 -4.10 5.10
N CYS A 61 15.45 -4.94 5.76
CA CYS A 61 14.95 -5.86 6.77
C CYS A 61 14.34 -5.07 7.94
N SER A 62 13.10 -5.39 8.30
CA SER A 62 12.42 -4.75 9.43
C SER A 62 12.96 -5.14 10.80
N SER A 63 13.72 -6.24 10.89
CA SER A 63 14.32 -6.71 12.14
C SER A 63 15.70 -6.07 12.38
N CYS A 64 16.62 -6.11 11.40
CA CYS A 64 18.00 -5.67 11.61
C CYS A 64 18.42 -4.44 10.78
N GLY A 65 17.55 -3.94 9.89
CA GLY A 65 17.84 -2.77 9.03
C GLY A 65 18.87 -3.03 7.92
N ALA A 66 19.27 -4.28 7.69
CA ALA A 66 20.14 -4.61 6.58
C ALA A 66 19.40 -4.50 5.24
N ASP A 67 20.12 -4.17 4.18
CA ASP A 67 19.62 -4.22 2.80
C ASP A 67 18.99 -5.58 2.49
N ALA A 68 17.71 -5.56 2.11
CA ALA A 68 16.93 -6.73 1.77
C ALA A 68 16.83 -6.97 0.26
N GLU A 69 17.27 -6.05 -0.60
CA GLU A 69 17.12 -6.16 -2.06
C GLU A 69 17.68 -7.47 -2.61
N LYS A 70 18.78 -7.95 -2.02
CA LYS A 70 19.48 -9.19 -2.44
C LYS A 70 18.63 -10.46 -2.33
N TRP A 71 17.62 -10.48 -1.48
CA TRP A 71 16.78 -11.66 -1.25
C TRP A 71 15.29 -11.36 -1.38
N TRP A 72 14.89 -10.08 -1.43
CA TRP A 72 13.50 -9.68 -1.50
C TRP A 72 12.81 -10.18 -2.77
N GLY A 73 13.48 -10.14 -3.93
CA GLY A 73 12.93 -10.63 -5.20
C GLY A 73 12.55 -12.12 -5.13
N ASP A 74 13.48 -12.97 -4.70
CA ASP A 74 13.22 -14.41 -4.55
C ASP A 74 12.09 -14.68 -3.54
N ALA A 75 12.07 -13.92 -2.42
CA ALA A 75 11.01 -14.04 -1.42
C ALA A 75 9.63 -13.60 -1.98
N MET A 76 9.59 -12.56 -2.81
CA MET A 76 8.40 -12.11 -3.52
C MET A 76 7.89 -13.16 -4.51
N ASP A 77 8.79 -13.79 -5.28
CA ASP A 77 8.43 -14.83 -6.24
C ASP A 77 7.81 -16.05 -5.54
N ILE A 78 8.40 -16.48 -4.41
CA ILE A 78 7.86 -17.56 -3.58
C ILE A 78 6.48 -17.20 -3.04
N ALA A 79 6.31 -15.99 -2.49
CA ALA A 79 5.04 -15.54 -1.95
C ALA A 79 3.97 -15.42 -3.07
N TYR A 80 4.33 -14.88 -4.23
CA TYR A 80 3.48 -14.74 -5.40
C TYR A 80 3.00 -16.07 -5.97
N ALA A 81 3.85 -17.11 -5.97
CA ALA A 81 3.47 -18.46 -6.39
C ALA A 81 2.30 -19.04 -5.55
N SER A 82 2.13 -18.54 -4.32
CA SER A 82 1.02 -18.86 -3.42
C SER A 82 -0.02 -17.74 -3.32
N GLU A 83 -0.01 -16.78 -4.26
CA GLU A 83 -0.94 -15.64 -4.31
C GLU A 83 -0.92 -14.81 -3.02
N PHE A 84 0.27 -14.67 -2.42
CA PHE A 84 0.52 -13.95 -1.17
C PHE A 84 -0.33 -14.44 0.02
N THR A 85 -0.77 -15.71 0.00
CA THR A 85 -1.46 -16.35 1.13
C THR A 85 -0.58 -16.39 2.40
N SER A 86 0.73 -16.43 2.23
CA SER A 86 1.72 -16.20 3.29
C SER A 86 2.70 -15.12 2.85
N LEU A 87 2.93 -14.15 3.74
CA LEU A 87 3.95 -13.10 3.58
C LEU A 87 5.14 -13.33 4.52
N THR A 88 5.17 -14.46 5.22
CA THR A 88 6.21 -14.77 6.20
C THR A 88 7.46 -15.31 5.49
N VAL A 89 8.61 -14.73 5.81
CA VAL A 89 9.91 -15.14 5.28
C VAL A 89 10.97 -15.12 6.39
N GLU A 90 11.89 -16.07 6.38
CA GLU A 90 13.08 -16.01 7.22
C GLU A 90 14.12 -15.12 6.54
N ALA A 91 14.48 -13.99 7.19
CA ALA A 91 15.39 -13.03 6.60
C ALA A 91 16.83 -13.56 6.59
N PRO A 92 17.48 -13.75 5.42
CA PRO A 92 18.84 -14.31 5.35
C PRO A 92 19.91 -13.46 6.04
N CYS A 93 19.66 -12.17 6.22
CA CYS A 93 20.58 -11.24 6.86
C CYS A 93 20.72 -11.42 8.38
N CYS A 94 19.71 -11.97 9.05
CA CYS A 94 19.71 -12.11 10.51
C CYS A 94 19.05 -13.38 11.06
N GLY A 95 18.45 -14.21 10.21
CA GLY A 95 17.72 -15.43 10.61
C GLY A 95 16.36 -15.16 11.27
N THR A 96 15.95 -13.89 11.40
CA THR A 96 14.65 -13.56 12.01
C THR A 96 13.52 -13.79 11.00
N THR A 97 12.45 -14.45 11.43
CA THR A 97 11.19 -14.48 10.69
C THR A 97 10.55 -13.10 10.63
N VAL A 98 10.40 -12.55 9.43
CA VAL A 98 9.77 -11.26 9.16
C VAL A 98 8.57 -11.43 8.23
N SER A 99 7.79 -10.36 8.02
CA SER A 99 6.72 -10.32 7.04
C SER A 99 7.10 -9.38 5.89
N LEU A 100 6.88 -9.82 4.64
CA LEU A 100 7.04 -9.00 3.44
C LEU A 100 6.19 -7.72 3.51
N ASN A 101 5.02 -7.76 4.15
CA ASN A 101 4.17 -6.58 4.36
C ASN A 101 4.75 -5.57 5.37
N ASN A 102 5.66 -6.03 6.24
CA ASN A 102 6.23 -5.24 7.32
C ASN A 102 7.69 -4.88 7.07
N LEU A 103 8.26 -5.24 5.91
CA LEU A 103 9.60 -4.77 5.54
C LEU A 103 9.64 -3.25 5.46
N ARG A 104 10.83 -2.70 5.63
CA ARG A 104 11.06 -1.26 5.57
C ARG A 104 11.29 -0.87 4.12
N TYR A 105 10.22 -0.59 3.40
CA TYR A 105 10.30 -0.01 2.07
C TYR A 105 10.67 1.47 2.19
N LEU A 106 11.71 1.90 1.48
CA LEU A 106 12.18 3.29 1.53
C LEU A 106 11.15 4.28 0.97
N TRP A 107 10.39 3.81 -0.02
CA TRP A 107 9.11 4.40 -0.40
C TRP A 107 7.97 3.46 -0.05
N PRO A 108 6.85 3.94 0.52
CA PRO A 108 5.77 3.07 0.94
C PRO A 108 5.31 2.12 -0.17
N ALA A 109 5.32 0.83 0.11
CA ALA A 109 4.71 -0.24 -0.68
C ALA A 109 3.69 -0.98 0.18
N ALA A 110 2.71 -1.65 -0.41
CA ALA A 110 1.66 -2.32 0.35
C ALA A 110 1.25 -3.67 -0.22
N PHE A 111 0.64 -4.49 0.62
CA PHE A 111 -0.09 -5.69 0.21
C PHE A 111 -1.54 -5.51 0.61
N GLY A 112 -2.48 -5.79 -0.29
CA GLY A 112 -3.88 -5.61 0.04
C GLY A 112 -4.83 -6.20 -0.99
N ARG A 113 -6.05 -6.46 -0.53
CA ARG A 113 -7.19 -6.82 -1.37
C ARG A 113 -8.10 -5.65 -1.71
N PHE A 114 -7.78 -4.47 -1.17
CA PHE A 114 -8.53 -3.25 -1.36
C PHE A 114 -7.60 -2.05 -1.37
N ALA A 115 -7.91 -1.05 -2.19
CA ALA A 115 -7.31 0.26 -2.12
C ALA A 115 -8.35 1.34 -2.48
N ILE A 116 -8.10 2.58 -2.08
CA ILE A 116 -8.71 3.75 -2.72
C ILE A 116 -7.60 4.61 -3.31
N GLU A 117 -7.88 5.21 -4.46
CA GLU A 117 -6.90 5.96 -5.23
C GLU A 117 -7.48 7.27 -5.73
N ALA A 118 -6.63 8.29 -5.78
CA ALA A 118 -6.84 9.51 -6.53
C ALA A 118 -5.71 9.66 -7.55
N ARG A 119 -6.06 9.67 -8.84
CA ARG A 119 -5.12 9.86 -9.95
C ARG A 119 -4.93 11.35 -10.22
N ASN A 120 -3.68 11.78 -10.32
CA ASN A 120 -3.24 13.16 -10.48
C ASN A 120 -4.03 14.12 -9.56
N PRO A 121 -3.99 13.92 -8.22
CA PRO A 121 -4.89 14.60 -7.29
C PRO A 121 -4.66 16.12 -7.16
N ASN A 122 -3.63 16.65 -7.83
CA ASN A 122 -3.21 18.06 -7.85
C ASN A 122 -3.03 18.68 -6.45
N ILE A 123 -2.61 17.87 -5.48
CA ILE A 123 -2.25 18.29 -4.12
C ILE A 123 -0.82 17.86 -3.81
N ALA A 124 -0.17 18.54 -2.87
CA ALA A 124 1.16 18.16 -2.41
C ALA A 124 1.12 16.88 -1.56
N ASP A 125 0.26 16.85 -0.54
CA ASP A 125 -0.06 15.68 0.28
C ASP A 125 -1.34 15.96 1.08
N THR A 126 -1.88 14.91 1.70
CA THR A 126 -2.93 15.01 2.72
C THR A 126 -2.36 15.27 4.11
N SER A 127 -3.15 15.90 4.99
CA SER A 127 -2.80 16.05 6.40
C SER A 127 -3.05 14.77 7.21
N GLU A 128 -2.43 14.66 8.38
CA GLU A 128 -2.67 13.53 9.30
C GLU A 128 -4.15 13.43 9.72
N GLU A 129 -4.83 14.56 9.90
CA GLU A 129 -6.26 14.58 10.20
C GLU A 129 -7.09 14.01 9.05
N GLN A 130 -6.77 14.38 7.81
CA GLN A 130 -7.43 13.84 6.62
C GLN A 130 -7.18 12.33 6.48
N ASP A 131 -5.94 11.90 6.70
CA ASP A 131 -5.56 10.48 6.68
C ASP A 131 -6.36 9.68 7.73
N GLN A 132 -6.51 10.23 8.95
CA GLN A 132 -7.30 9.60 10.00
C GLN A 132 -8.80 9.55 9.67
N GLN A 133 -9.36 10.62 9.10
CA GLN A 133 -10.77 10.65 8.69
C GLN A 133 -11.08 9.61 7.60
N ILE A 134 -10.14 9.39 6.67
CA ILE A 134 -10.25 8.34 5.65
C ILE A 134 -10.20 6.95 6.31
N ALA A 135 -9.26 6.74 7.23
CA ALA A 135 -9.15 5.51 8.02
C ALA A 135 -10.44 5.21 8.82
N ASP A 136 -11.03 6.22 9.45
CA ASP A 136 -12.27 6.11 10.22
C ASP A 136 -13.47 5.75 9.34
N CYS A 137 -13.53 6.26 8.11
CA CYS A 137 -14.56 5.87 7.14
C CYS A 137 -14.53 4.38 6.82
N LEU A 138 -13.33 3.79 6.82
CA LEU A 138 -13.09 2.37 6.52
C LEU A 138 -13.08 1.51 7.79
N GLY A 139 -12.88 2.08 8.98
CA GLY A 139 -12.77 1.35 10.24
C GLY A 139 -11.51 0.50 10.34
N THR A 140 -10.43 0.89 9.64
CA THR A 140 -9.16 0.17 9.62
C THR A 140 -7.98 1.14 9.52
N THR A 141 -6.78 0.68 9.86
CA THR A 141 -5.55 1.45 9.65
C THR A 141 -5.10 1.35 8.20
N LEU A 142 -4.65 2.47 7.65
CA LEU A 142 -4.25 2.60 6.25
C LEU A 142 -2.77 2.91 6.11
N ARG A 143 -2.16 2.36 5.06
CA ARG A 143 -0.87 2.77 4.53
C ARG A 143 -1.12 3.74 3.38
N LYS A 144 -0.64 4.98 3.54
CA LYS A 144 -0.62 6.00 2.49
C LYS A 144 0.59 5.78 1.59
N MET A 145 0.38 5.89 0.28
CA MET A 145 1.41 5.70 -0.74
C MET A 145 1.27 6.78 -1.82
N TRP A 146 2.42 7.31 -2.24
CA TRP A 146 2.54 8.08 -3.47
C TRP A 146 3.21 7.21 -4.52
N VAL A 147 2.47 6.88 -5.58
CA VAL A 147 2.91 6.05 -6.68
C VAL A 147 3.17 6.93 -7.89
N ARG A 148 4.26 6.65 -8.60
CA ARG A 148 4.60 7.34 -9.85
C ARG A 148 4.67 6.34 -10.99
N VAL A 149 3.84 6.55 -12.01
CA VAL A 149 3.70 5.64 -13.17
C VAL A 149 4.45 6.19 -14.38
#